data_AF-A0A8J2TKU5-F1
#
_entry.id   AF-A0A8J2TKU5-F1
#
_cell.length_a   1.000
_cell.length_b   1.000
_cell.length_c   1.000
_cell.angle_alpha   90.00
_cell.angle_beta   90.00
_cell.angle_gamma   90.00
#
_symmetry.space_group_name_H-M   'P 1'
#
loop_
_entity.id
_entity.type
_entity.pdbx_description
1 polymer ?
#
loop_
_entity_poly.entity_id
_entity_poly.type
_entity_poly.pdbx_seq_one_letter_code
_entity_poly.pdbx_strand_id
1 'polypeptide(L)' 'MWLSPQDRQGYRPHVTIQNKVMPDEAQQLYNQLVSEWKPFNGFGEGLMLWHYQNGPWSLVREFSFMQNESELNISAPIRK' A
#
# COMPACT_ATOMS: atom_id res chain seq x y z
N MET A 1 -22.69 -2.64 -4.76
CA MET A 1 -21.78 -1.99 -3.81
C MET A 1 -20.37 -2.36 -4.23
N TRP A 2 -19.49 -1.40 -4.53
CA TRP A 2 -18.12 -1.67 -5.02
C TRP A 2 -17.13 -2.04 -3.91
N LEU A 3 -17.58 -1.99 -2.64
CA LEU A 3 -16.79 -2.37 -1.48
C LEU A 3 -17.31 -3.71 -0.93
N SER A 4 -16.36 -4.60 -0.68
CA SER A 4 -16.55 -5.92 -0.08
C SER A 4 -16.39 -5.87 1.45
N PRO A 5 -16.68 -6.95 2.19
CA PRO A 5 -16.34 -7.04 3.61
C PRO A 5 -14.85 -6.85 3.91
N GLN A 6 -13.95 -7.12 2.96
CA GLN A 6 -12.51 -6.90 3.13
C GLN A 6 -12.19 -5.42 3.28
N ASP A 7 -12.89 -4.55 2.53
CA ASP A 7 -12.70 -3.09 2.57
C ASP A 7 -13.20 -2.46 3.88
N ARG A 8 -13.94 -3.21 4.71
CA ARG A 8 -14.40 -2.76 6.03
C ARG A 8 -13.38 -3.03 7.15
N GLN A 9 -12.32 -3.77 6.87
CA GLN A 9 -11.30 -4.06 7.87
C GLN A 9 -10.53 -2.78 8.23
N GLY A 10 -10.22 -2.63 9.52
CA GLY A 10 -9.36 -1.54 9.98
C GLY A 10 -7.96 -1.65 9.39
N TYR A 11 -7.29 -0.50 9.24
CA TYR A 11 -5.94 -0.45 8.70
C TYR A 11 -4.94 -1.25 9.56
N ARG A 12 -4.25 -2.19 8.93
CA ARG A 12 -3.15 -2.98 9.50
C ARG A 12 -1.99 -2.92 8.51
N PRO A 13 -1.00 -2.02 8.67
CA PRO A 13 0.09 -1.90 7.72
C PRO A 13 0.91 -3.19 7.66
N HIS A 14 1.00 -3.78 6.48
CA HIS A 14 1.84 -4.95 6.21
C HIS A 14 2.19 -5.00 4.73
N VAL A 15 3.26 -5.74 4.40
CA VAL A 15 3.61 -6.11 3.03
C VAL A 15 3.34 -7.59 2.87
N THR A 16 2.53 -7.95 1.88
CA THR A 16 2.27 -9.36 1.54
C THR A 16 3.49 -9.97 0.89
N ILE A 17 4.10 -10.98 1.51
CA ILE A 17 5.25 -11.69 0.96
C ILE A 17 4.81 -12.81 0.00
N GLN A 18 3.75 -13.54 0.36
CA GLN A 18 3.15 -14.59 -0.46
C GLN A 18 1.63 -14.46 -0.44
N ASN A 19 0.99 -14.82 -1.55
CA ASN A 19 -0.46 -14.87 -1.68
C ASN A 19 -0.86 -16.14 -2.43
N LYS A 20 -1.99 -16.74 -2.06
CA LYS A 20 -2.58 -17.94 -2.71
C LYS A 20 -1.67 -19.19 -2.72
N VAL A 21 -0.83 -19.35 -1.70
CA VAL A 21 0.02 -20.55 -1.50
C VAL A 21 -0.62 -21.54 -0.51
N MET A 22 -0.13 -22.77 -0.48
CA MET A 22 -0.56 -23.76 0.51
C MET A 22 -0.08 -23.40 1.92
N PRO A 23 -0.80 -23.81 2.98
CA PRO A 23 -0.41 -23.50 4.36
C PRO A 23 1.02 -23.95 4.73
N ASP A 24 1.44 -25.12 4.26
CA ASP A 24 2.76 -25.67 4.55
C ASP A 24 3.88 -24.84 3.90
N GLU A 25 3.66 -24.34 2.68
CA GLU A 25 4.59 -23.46 1.96
C GLU A 25 4.74 -22.12 2.69
N ALA A 26 3.62 -21.55 3.16
CA ALA A 26 3.63 -20.31 3.94
C ALA A 26 4.37 -20.49 5.28
N GLN A 27 4.14 -21.60 5.98
CA GLN A 27 4.78 -21.89 7.26
C GLN A 27 6.29 -22.11 7.11
N GLN A 28 6.71 -22.82 6.06
CA GLN A 28 8.12 -23.03 5.75
C GLN A 28 8.83 -21.69 5.48
N LEU A 29 8.24 -20.83 4.62
CA LEU A 29 8.83 -19.53 4.34
C LEU A 29 8.89 -18.65 5.59
N TYR A 30 7.84 -18.65 6.41
CA TYR A 30 7.82 -17.90 7.66
C TYR A 30 8.99 -18.27 8.57
N ASN A 31 9.20 -19.57 8.81
CA ASN A 31 10.28 -20.05 9.67
C ASN A 31 11.66 -19.65 9.14
N GLN A 32 11.85 -19.71 7.82
CA GLN A 32 13.08 -19.26 7.18
C GLN A 32 13.30 -17.75 7.40
N LEU A 33 12.32 -16.92 7.03
CA LEU A 33 12.44 -15.46 7.13
C LEU A 33 12.67 -14.99 8.56
N VAL A 34 11.95 -15.54 9.54
CA VAL A 34 12.10 -15.13 10.95
C VAL A 34 13.48 -15.46 11.50
N SER A 35 14.09 -16.56 11.06
CA SER A 35 15.44 -16.94 11.52
C SER A 35 16.53 -15.94 11.08
N GLU A 36 16.30 -15.22 9.98
CA GLU A 36 17.25 -14.29 9.38
C GLU A 36 16.81 -12.82 9.48
N TRP A 37 15.61 -12.55 10.01
CA TRP A 37 15.01 -11.22 10.00
C TRP A 37 15.81 -10.21 10.82
N LYS A 38 16.09 -9.06 10.20
CA LYS A 38 16.69 -7.90 10.87
C LYS A 38 15.74 -6.71 10.72
N PRO A 39 15.24 -6.13 11.83
CA PRO A 39 14.40 -4.94 11.77
C PRO A 39 15.11 -3.79 11.05
N PHE A 40 14.36 -3.07 10.24
CA PHE A 40 14.82 -1.86 9.58
C PHE A 40 13.75 -0.78 9.63
N ASN A 41 14.19 0.46 9.53
CA ASN A 41 13.32 1.62 9.44
C ASN A 41 13.24 2.09 7.98
N GLY A 42 12.11 2.67 7.62
CA GLY A 42 11.89 3.32 6.33
C GLY A 42 10.88 4.45 6.48
N PHE A 43 10.80 5.30 5.47
CA PHE A 43 9.79 6.36 5.37
C PHE A 43 8.96 6.14 4.11
N GLY A 44 7.67 6.45 4.18
CA GLY A 44 6.82 6.50 2.99
C GLY A 44 7.12 7.77 2.22
N GLU A 45 7.44 7.66 0.94
CA GLU A 45 7.73 8.80 0.06
C GLU A 45 6.45 9.43 -0.52
N GLY A 46 5.37 8.64 -0.57
CA GLY A 46 4.11 9.03 -1.17
C GLY A 46 3.12 7.89 -1.23
N LEU A 47 2.03 8.12 -1.97
CA LEU A 47 1.03 7.10 -2.32
C LEU A 47 1.02 6.89 -3.84
N MET A 48 0.77 5.65 -4.25
CA MET A 48 0.56 5.30 -5.65
C MET A 48 -0.86 4.76 -5.83
N LEU A 49 -1.60 5.34 -6.77
CA LEU A 49 -2.90 4.82 -7.20
C LEU A 49 -2.68 3.82 -8.32
N TRP A 50 -3.13 2.58 -8.09
CA TRP A 50 -3.08 1.50 -9.06
C TRP A 50 -4.48 1.08 -9.47
N HIS A 51 -4.64 0.72 -10.74
CA HIS A 51 -5.86 0.13 -11.26
C HIS A 51 -5.64 -1.37 -11.48
N TYR A 52 -6.42 -2.20 -10.78
CA TYR A 52 -6.42 -3.65 -10.96
C TYR A 52 -7.28 -4.04 -12.16
N GLN A 53 -6.67 -4.59 -13.21
CA GLN A 53 -7.35 -4.93 -14.45
C GLN A 53 -7.58 -6.45 -14.56
N ASN A 54 -8.18 -7.04 -13.52
CA ASN A 54 -8.41 -8.50 -13.40
C ASN A 54 -7.12 -9.35 -13.50
N GLY A 55 -5.96 -8.79 -13.15
CA GLY A 55 -4.68 -9.48 -13.23
C GLY A 55 -3.52 -8.49 -13.19
N PRO A 56 -3.19 -7.86 -14.33
CA PRO A 56 -2.17 -6.81 -14.35
C PRO A 56 -2.62 -5.59 -13.54
N TRP A 57 -1.64 -4.90 -12.98
CA TRP A 57 -1.80 -3.61 -12.33
C TRP A 57 -1.25 -2.54 -13.27
N SER A 58 -2.02 -1.47 -13.49
CA SER A 58 -1.54 -0.27 -14.17
C SER A 58 -1.41 0.87 -13.18
N LEU A 59 -0.25 1.53 -13.21
CA LEU A 59 -0.03 2.74 -12.41
C LEU A 59 -0.87 3.87 -13.00
N VAL A 60 -1.69 4.51 -12.15
CA VAL A 60 -2.57 5.61 -12.54
C VAL A 60 -1.96 6.96 -12.17
N ARG A 61 -1.42 7.07 -10.95
CA ARG A 61 -0.87 8.32 -10.42
C ARG A 61 0.03 8.08 -9.21
N GLU A 62 1.03 8.94 -9.05
CA GLU A 62 1.85 9.06 -7.85
C GLU A 62 1.52 10.35 -7.12
N PHE A 63 1.50 10.28 -5.79
CA PHE A 63 1.25 11.40 -4.89
C PHE A 63 2.42 11.51 -3.93
N SER A 64 3.39 12.37 -4.25
CA SER A 64 4.52 12.65 -3.36
C SER A 64 4.05 13.30 -2.06
N PHE A 65 4.55 12.83 -0.92
CA PHE A 65 4.40 13.53 0.36
C PHE A 65 5.37 14.71 0.49
N MET A 66 6.47 14.69 -0.26
CA MET A 66 7.37 15.83 -0.37
C MET A 66 6.74 16.84 -1.35
N GLN A 67 6.02 17.82 -0.83
CA GLN A 67 5.66 19.02 -1.60
C GLN A 67 6.80 20.04 -1.49
N ASN A 68 7.23 20.58 -2.63
CA ASN A 68 7.85 21.91 -2.62
C ASN A 68 6.74 22.92 -2.25
N GLU A 69 6.95 23.72 -1.21
CA GLU A 69 5.97 24.72 -0.71
C GLU A 69 5.53 25.76 -1.77
N SER A 70 6.13 25.77 -2.96
CA SER A 70 5.89 26.76 -4.01
C SER A 70 4.59 26.59 -4.82
N GLU A 71 3.81 25.53 -4.63
CA GLU A 71 2.55 25.30 -5.39
C GLU A 71 1.26 25.43 -4.56
N LEU A 72 1.32 25.85 -3.29
CA LEU A 72 0.13 26.20 -2.50
C LEU A 72 -0.40 27.60 -2.86
N ASN A 73 -0.70 27.82 -4.14
CA ASN A 73 -1.51 28.93 -4.63
C ASN A 73 -2.79 28.36 -5.27
N ILE A 74 -3.52 27.53 -4.53
CA ILE A 74 -4.88 27.14 -4.92
C ILE A 74 -5.84 28.14 -4.28
N SER A 75 -6.13 29.20 -5.02
CA SER A 75 -7.31 30.05 -4.82
C SER A 75 -8.58 29.25 -5.15
N ALA A 76 -8.97 28.33 -4.28
CA ALA A 76 -10.31 27.74 -4.33
C ALA A 76 -11.24 28.52 -3.38
N PRO A 77 -12.37 29.08 -3.86
CA PRO A 77 -13.26 29.83 -2.99
C PRO A 77 -13.93 28.89 -1.99
N ILE A 78 -13.87 29.28 -0.71
CA ILE A 78 -14.64 28.67 0.37
C ILE A 78 -16.13 28.86 0.01
N ARG A 79 -16.81 27.79 -0.41
CA ARG A 79 -18.27 27.77 -0.37
C ARG A 79 -18.70 27.54 1.08
N LYS A 80 -19.41 28.53 1.63
CA LYS A 80 -20.18 28.40 2.87
C LYS A 80 -21.26 27.34 2.74
#